data_AF-A0A1I7MHX9-F1
#
_entry.id   AF-A0A1I7MHX9-F1
#
_cell.length_a   1.000
_cell.length_b   1.000
_cell.length_c   1.000
_cell.angle_alpha   90.00
_cell.angle_beta   90.00
_cell.angle_gamma   90.00
#
_symmetry.space_group_name_H-M   'P 1'
#
loop_
_entity.id
_entity.type
_entity.pdbx_description
1 polymer ?
#
loop_
_entity_poly.entity_id
_entity_poly.type
_entity_poly.pdbx_seq_one_letter_code
_entity_poly.pdbx_strand_id
1 'polypeptide(L)'
;MGTVVGRPVLTLAHPDGTLSSLEPVQTELEVGDQIRAGEPLGTVDPSVAHCDVLCVHWGVRVPDGWQVGATVRDRYVDPALLLGWSGPSVLWPLDGSPPGSG
;
A
#
# COMPACT_ATOMS: atom_id res chain seq x y z
N MET A 1 -2.12 -14.84 -0.61
CA MET A 1 -3.16 -14.17 0.19
C MET A 1 -2.89 -14.43 1.67
N GLY A 2 -3.02 -13.41 2.52
CA GLY A 2 -2.95 -13.55 3.98
C GLY A 2 -4.03 -12.71 4.65
N THR A 3 -4.23 -12.89 5.95
CA THR A 3 -5.17 -12.09 6.75
C THR A 3 -4.43 -11.29 7.82
N VAL A 4 -4.66 -9.98 7.90
CA VAL A 4 -4.19 -9.14 9.00
C VAL A 4 -5.42 -8.60 9.74
N VAL A 5 -5.60 -9.03 10.99
CA VAL A 5 -6.79 -8.69 11.82
C VAL A 5 -8.10 -8.98 11.07
N GLY A 6 -8.19 -10.18 10.47
CA GLY A 6 -9.41 -10.65 9.76
C GLY A 6 -9.68 -10.01 8.39
N ARG A 7 -8.81 -9.12 7.89
CA ARG A 7 -8.98 -8.45 6.59
C ARG A 7 -8.10 -9.11 5.52
N PRO A 8 -8.62 -9.33 4.30
CA PRO A 8 -7.82 -9.91 3.22
C PRO A 8 -6.77 -8.89 2.75
N VAL A 9 -5.51 -9.30 2.79
CA VAL A 9 -4.38 -8.53 2.27
C VAL A 9 -3.78 -9.27 1.09
N LEU A 10 -3.72 -8.59 -0.04
CA LEU A 10 -2.96 -9.04 -1.20
C LEU A 10 -1.57 -8.41 -1.17
N THR A 11 -0.52 -9.22 -1.31
CA THR A 11 0.85 -8.73 -1.49
C THR A 11 1.35 -9.08 -2.88
N LEU A 12 1.85 -8.09 -3.61
CA LEU A 12 2.42 -8.21 -4.94
C LEU A 12 3.93 -7.99 -4.86
N ALA A 13 4.70 -8.86 -5.49
CA ALA A 13 6.12 -8.64 -5.72
C ALA A 13 6.32 -7.99 -7.09
N HIS A 14 7.11 -6.92 -7.13
CA HIS A 14 7.42 -6.18 -8.35
C HIS A 14 8.79 -6.56 -8.91
N PRO A 15 9.02 -6.38 -10.23
CA PRO A 15 10.31 -6.69 -10.85
C PRO A 15 11.50 -5.89 -10.29
N ASP A 16 11.25 -4.73 -9.68
CA ASP A 16 12.27 -3.89 -9.04
C ASP A 16 12.62 -4.34 -7.60
N GLY A 17 12.04 -5.45 -7.15
CA GLY A 17 12.26 -6.03 -5.82
C GLY A 17 11.38 -5.44 -4.72
N THR A 18 10.54 -4.45 -5.02
CA THR A 18 9.59 -3.90 -4.03
C THR A 18 8.39 -4.84 -3.83
N LEU A 19 7.77 -4.74 -2.66
CA LEU A 19 6.51 -5.39 -2.34
C LEU A 19 5.42 -4.34 -2.16
N SER A 20 4.31 -4.49 -2.88
CA SER A 20 3.07 -3.74 -2.60
C SER A 20 2.11 -4.58 -1.77
N SER A 21 1.44 -3.97 -0.82
CA SER A 21 0.33 -4.57 -0.08
C SER A 21 -0.94 -3.75 -0.31
N LEU A 22 -2.05 -4.45 -0.56
CA LEU A 22 -3.37 -3.88 -0.83
C LEU A 22 -4.39 -4.46 0.16
N GLU A 23 -5.09 -3.59 0.87
CA GLU A 23 -6.24 -3.94 1.71
C GLU A 23 -7.37 -2.91 1.56
N PRO A 24 -8.64 -3.27 1.74
CA PRO A 24 -9.16 -4.64 1.84
C PRO A 24 -9.50 -5.15 0.42
N VAL A 25 -8.69 -6.07 -0.13
CA VAL A 25 -8.88 -6.57 -1.51
C VAL A 25 -9.19 -8.06 -1.51
N GLN A 26 -10.32 -8.44 -2.12
CA GLN A 26 -10.66 -9.82 -2.41
C GLN A 26 -10.10 -10.21 -3.78
N THR A 27 -9.58 -11.42 -3.89
CA THR A 27 -8.96 -11.93 -5.12
C THR A 27 -9.18 -13.43 -5.23
N GLU A 28 -9.31 -13.91 -6.46
CA GLU A 28 -9.28 -15.35 -6.79
C GLU A 28 -7.85 -15.84 -7.08
N LEU A 29 -6.86 -14.94 -7.11
CA LEU A 29 -5.47 -15.27 -7.37
C LEU A 29 -4.86 -16.05 -6.20
N GLU A 30 -4.05 -17.03 -6.54
CA GLU A 30 -3.28 -17.84 -5.60
C GLU A 30 -1.85 -17.29 -5.44
N VAL A 31 -1.16 -17.76 -4.39
CA VAL A 31 0.25 -17.38 -4.18
C VAL A 31 1.10 -17.97 -5.29
N GLY A 32 1.83 -17.12 -6.00
CA GLY A 32 2.68 -17.51 -7.13
C GLY A 32 2.11 -17.12 -8.49
N ASP A 33 0.83 -16.72 -8.55
CA ASP A 33 0.23 -16.21 -9.78
C ASP A 33 0.94 -14.94 -10.25
N GLN A 34 1.08 -14.84 -11.57
CA GLN A 34 1.66 -13.69 -12.25
C GLN A 34 0.56 -12.87 -12.92
N ILE A 35 0.59 -11.56 -12.71
CA ILE A 35 -0.31 -10.61 -13.36
C ILE A 35 0.51 -9.54 -14.09
N ARG A 36 -0.07 -8.96 -15.14
CA ARG A 36 0.53 -7.83 -15.86
C ARG A 36 -0.13 -6.51 -15.47
N ALA A 37 0.61 -5.42 -15.69
CA ALA A 37 0.05 -4.08 -15.54
C ALA A 37 -1.21 -3.92 -16.42
N GLY A 38 -2.32 -3.48 -15.82
CA GLY A 38 -3.63 -3.34 -16.47
C GLY A 38 -4.55 -4.56 -16.34
N GLU A 39 -4.04 -5.71 -15.89
CA GLU A 39 -4.88 -6.86 -15.58
C GLU A 39 -5.58 -6.67 -14.21
N PRO A 40 -6.88 -6.99 -14.09
CA PRO A 40 -7.56 -6.98 -12.80
C PRO A 40 -6.96 -8.02 -11.84
N LEU A 41 -6.64 -7.59 -10.62
CA LEU A 41 -6.10 -8.47 -9.57
C LEU A 41 -7.12 -8.85 -8.50
N GLY A 42 -8.30 -8.25 -8.52
CA GLY A 42 -9.28 -8.36 -7.45
C GLY A 42 -10.21 -7.16 -7.36
N THR A 43 -11.04 -7.15 -6.31
CA THR A 43 -12.03 -6.10 -6.03
C THR A 43 -11.91 -5.63 -4.59
N VAL A 44 -12.30 -4.37 -4.34
CA VAL A 44 -12.34 -3.82 -2.98
C VAL A 44 -13.45 -4.49 -2.19
N ASP A 45 -13.15 -4.99 -0.99
CA ASP A 45 -14.14 -5.54 -0.07
C ASP A 45 -14.97 -4.39 0.55
N PRO A 46 -16.26 -4.27 0.24
CA PRO A 46 -17.09 -3.19 0.75
C PRO A 46 -17.48 -3.36 2.23
N SER A 47 -17.23 -4.53 2.83
CA SER A 47 -17.64 -4.82 4.21
C SER A 47 -16.73 -4.22 5.27
N VAL A 48 -15.53 -3.79 4.89
CA VAL A 48 -14.52 -3.23 5.81
C VAL A 48 -14.62 -1.70 5.84
N ALA A 49 -15.49 -1.21 6.72
CA ALA A 49 -15.75 0.23 6.88
C ALA A 49 -14.70 0.91 7.77
N HIS A 50 -13.72 1.58 7.15
CA HIS A 50 -12.82 2.52 7.83
C HIS A 50 -12.56 3.81 7.03
N CYS A 51 -13.01 3.84 5.78
CA CYS A 51 -13.14 5.03 4.95
C CYS A 51 -14.64 5.32 4.74
N ASP A 52 -14.99 6.59 4.53
CA ASP A 52 -16.38 7.01 4.23
C ASP A 52 -16.83 6.59 2.82
N VAL A 53 -15.87 6.28 1.94
CA VAL A 53 -16.08 5.77 0.57
C VAL A 53 -15.26 4.50 0.37
N LEU A 54 -15.57 3.74 -0.70
CA LEU A 54 -14.72 2.62 -1.09
C LEU A 54 -13.29 3.12 -1.36
N CYS A 55 -12.34 2.54 -0.65
CA CYS A 55 -10.94 2.93 -0.69
C CYS A 55 -10.05 1.69 -0.73
N VAL A 56 -8.85 1.86 -1.27
CA VAL A 56 -7.77 0.86 -1.16
C VAL A 56 -6.62 1.48 -0.40
N HIS A 57 -6.14 0.74 0.58
CA HIS A 57 -4.94 1.04 1.33
C HIS A 57 -3.77 0.41 0.61
N TRP A 58 -2.86 1.25 0.13
CA TRP A 58 -1.68 0.82 -0.59
C TRP A 58 -0.44 1.11 0.25
N GLY A 59 0.29 0.06 0.61
CA GLY A 59 1.60 0.16 1.22
C GLY A 59 2.66 -0.37 0.27
N VAL A 60 3.84 0.25 0.26
CA VAL A 60 5.00 -0.22 -0.50
C VAL A 60 6.19 -0.36 0.43
N ARG A 61 6.92 -1.46 0.31
CA ARG A 61 8.15 -1.69 1.08
C ARG A 61 9.24 -2.34 0.24
N VAL A 62 10.47 -2.00 0.60
CA VAL A 62 11.69 -2.68 0.12
C VAL A 62 12.05 -3.74 1.16
N PRO A 63 12.05 -5.04 0.81
CA PRO A 63 12.53 -6.09 1.69
C PRO A 63 13.95 -5.80 2.17
N ASP A 64 14.22 -6.02 3.45
CA ASP A 64 15.56 -5.82 4.05
C ASP A 64 16.17 -4.42 3.84
N GLY A 65 15.35 -3.41 3.54
CA GLY A 65 15.80 -2.08 3.16
C GLY A 65 16.28 -1.18 4.32
N TRP A 66 16.23 -1.66 5.57
CA TRP A 66 16.65 -0.91 6.76
C TRP A 66 17.40 -1.81 7.75
N GLN A 67 18.53 -1.34 8.29
CA GLN A 67 19.28 -2.06 9.33
C GLN A 67 19.56 -1.18 10.56
N VAL A 68 19.34 -1.72 11.76
CA VAL A 68 19.78 -1.13 13.04
C VAL A 68 20.57 -2.17 13.82
N GLY A 69 21.87 -1.94 13.97
CA GLY A 69 22.79 -2.92 14.56
C GLY A 69 22.77 -4.22 13.76
N ALA A 70 22.45 -5.34 14.41
CA ALA A 70 22.31 -6.65 13.77
C ALA A 70 20.88 -6.95 13.26
N THR A 71 19.93 -6.03 13.44
CA THR A 71 18.53 -6.25 13.05
C THR A 71 18.28 -5.68 11.66
N VAL A 72 17.81 -6.52 10.73
CA VAL A 72 17.36 -6.15 9.39
C VAL A 72 15.84 -6.11 9.36
N ARG A 73 15.27 -5.11 8.66
CA ARG A 73 13.83 -4.87 8.54
C ARG A 73 13.51 -4.39 7.13
N ASP A 74 12.27 -4.64 6.71
CA ASP A 74 11.70 -3.99 5.54
C ASP A 74 11.64 -2.47 5.74
N ARG A 75 11.93 -1.72 4.68
CA ARG A 75 11.80 -0.27 4.65
C ARG A 75 10.52 0.12 3.92
N TYR A 76 9.59 0.76 4.62
CA TYR A 76 8.41 1.36 4.00
C TYR A 76 8.78 2.64 3.24
N VAL A 77 8.17 2.82 2.08
CA VAL A 77 8.35 4.01 1.24
C VAL A 77 6.98 4.62 0.95
N ASP A 78 6.96 5.94 0.69
CA ASP A 78 5.75 6.63 0.28
C ASP A 78 5.30 6.14 -1.11
N PRO A 79 4.14 5.46 -1.24
CA PRO A 79 3.67 4.95 -2.52
C PRO A 79 3.41 6.04 -3.57
N ALA A 80 3.16 7.29 -3.13
CA ALA A 80 2.93 8.40 -4.05
C ALA A 80 4.14 8.66 -4.96
N LEU A 81 5.35 8.32 -4.49
CA LEU A 81 6.59 8.37 -5.29
C LEU A 81 6.49 7.52 -6.56
N LEU A 82 5.79 6.39 -6.52
CA LEU A 82 5.59 5.50 -7.67
C LEU A 82 4.56 6.04 -8.67
N LEU A 83 3.73 7.00 -8.26
CA LEU A 83 2.79 7.71 -9.13
C LEU A 83 3.37 9.01 -9.69
N GLY A 84 4.67 9.25 -9.47
CA GLY A 84 5.36 10.46 -9.93
C GLY A 84 5.15 11.68 -9.03
N TRP A 85 4.55 11.52 -7.84
CA TRP A 85 4.54 12.58 -6.84
C TRP A 85 5.94 12.72 -6.25
N SER A 86 6.50 13.92 -6.20
CA SER A 86 7.84 14.16 -5.64
C SER A 86 7.89 15.33 -4.65
N GLY A 87 6.74 15.83 -4.22
CA GLY A 87 6.66 16.88 -3.20
C GLY A 87 6.98 16.34 -1.80
N PRO A 88 7.59 17.14 -0.91
CA PRO A 88 7.81 16.72 0.47
C PRO A 88 6.47 16.46 1.16
N SER A 89 6.41 15.44 2.01
CA SER A 89 5.28 15.28 2.93
C SER A 89 5.28 16.46 3.91
N VAL A 90 4.34 17.39 3.74
CA VAL A 90 4.19 18.55 4.62
C VAL A 90 3.15 18.22 5.69
N LEU A 91 3.58 18.20 6.95
CA LEU A 91 2.65 18.05 8.07
C LEU A 91 1.75 19.28 8.16
N TRP A 92 0.46 19.02 8.33
CA TRP A 92 -0.49 20.06 8.69
C TRP A 92 -0.13 20.64 10.06
N PRO A 93 -0.16 21.97 10.23
CA PRO A 93 -0.21 22.55 11.57
C PRO A 93 -1.41 21.95 12.32
N LEU A 94 -1.24 21.62 13.59
CA LEU A 94 -2.30 21.01 14.41
C LEU A 94 -3.60 21.85 14.42
N ASP A 95 -3.46 23.16 14.21
CA ASP A 95 -4.56 24.13 14.15
C ASP A 95 -4.79 24.72 12.73
N GLY A 96 -4.22 24.12 11.69
CA GLY A 96 -4.26 24.63 10.30
C GLY A 96 -5.30 23.96 9.40
N SER A 97 -5.88 24.70 8.44
CA SER A 97 -6.76 24.17 7.39
C SER A 97 -6.00 23.83 6.09
N PRO A 98 -6.32 22.72 5.36
CA PRO A 98 -5.61 22.26 4.15
C PRO A 98 -5.38 23.35 3.09
N PRO A 99 -4.35 23.26 2.22
CA PRO A 99 -4.02 24.31 1.28
C PRO A 99 -4.84 24.11 -0.01
N GLY A 100 -5.53 25.17 -0.45
CA GLY A 100 -6.30 25.13 -1.70
C GLY A 100 -7.82 24.97 -1.53
N SER A 101 -8.38 25.29 -0.35
CA SER A 101 -9.83 25.44 -0.16
C SER A 101 -10.37 26.84 -0.52
N GLY A 102 -9.70 27.56 -1.41
CA GLY A 102 -10.10 28.89 -1.90
C GLY A 102 -10.32 28.92 -3.40
#